data_AF-A0A942AZ61-F1
#
_entry.id   AF-A0A942AZ61-F1
#
_cell.length_a   1.000
_cell.length_b   1.000
_cell.length_c   1.000
_cell.angle_alpha   90.00
_cell.angle_beta   90.00
_cell.angle_gamma   90.00
#
_symmetry.space_group_name_H-M   'P 1'
#
loop_
_entity.id
_entity.type
_entity.pdbx_description
1 polymer ?
#
loop_
_entity_poly.entity_id
_entity_poly.type
_entity_poly.pdbx_seq_one_letter_code
_entity_poly.pdbx_strand_id
1 'polypeptide(L)'
;MLTKIKRTFFNKSFLTFCIIGGFAYLIHQGIYLLYTKAFNFYDDKNHLRSTAIAFAIASLFTYFANAKFTYDTKASNDTAIKSIIVFILKFFITEGLTLGIMAIMNHNFESTDLFYKIVDILLPLILTCITLILQFIAFNIIFKSKNSN
;
A
#
# COMPACT_ATOMS: atom_id res chain seq x y z
N MET A 1 -16.28 -18.16 15.09
CA MET A 1 -15.21 -17.15 14.84
C MET A 1 -14.58 -17.32 13.46
N LEU A 2 -14.13 -18.53 13.08
CA LEU A 2 -13.64 -18.87 11.75
C LEU A 2 -14.61 -18.53 10.59
N THR A 3 -15.91 -18.76 10.79
CA THR A 3 -16.96 -18.42 9.81
C THR A 3 -17.12 -16.91 9.57
N LYS A 4 -16.91 -16.08 10.60
CA LYS A 4 -16.92 -14.61 10.46
C LYS A 4 -15.68 -14.10 9.72
N ILE A 5 -14.49 -14.65 10.03
CA ILE A 5 -13.23 -14.31 9.35
C ILE A 5 -13.29 -14.70 7.87
N LYS A 6 -13.73 -15.93 7.55
CA LYS A 6 -13.93 -16.37 6.16
C LYS A 6 -14.90 -15.46 5.41
N ARG A 7 -16.02 -15.06 6.03
CA ARG A 7 -16.98 -14.15 5.38
C ARG A 7 -16.43 -12.73 5.15
N THR A 8 -15.47 -12.27 5.95
CA THR A 8 -14.83 -10.95 5.80
C THR A 8 -13.73 -10.94 4.75
N PHE A 9 -12.90 -11.99 4.68
CA PHE A 9 -11.71 -12.04 3.80
C PHE A 9 -11.88 -12.94 2.56
N PHE A 10 -12.89 -13.80 2.49
CA PHE A 10 -13.23 -14.57 1.28
C PHE A 10 -14.57 -14.08 0.73
N ASN A 11 -14.63 -12.79 0.38
CA ASN A 11 -15.78 -12.20 -0.28
C ASN A 11 -15.33 -11.37 -1.50
N LYS A 12 -16.29 -11.09 -2.39
CA LYS A 12 -16.06 -10.31 -3.60
C LYS A 12 -15.38 -8.96 -3.31
N SER A 13 -15.78 -8.28 -2.22
CA SER A 13 -15.18 -7.00 -1.84
C SER A 13 -13.69 -7.12 -1.49
N PHE A 14 -13.28 -8.14 -0.75
CA PHE A 14 -11.86 -8.35 -0.45
C PHE A 14 -11.07 -8.66 -1.71
N LEU A 15 -11.59 -9.53 -2.59
CA LEU A 15 -10.93 -9.85 -3.85
C LEU A 15 -10.78 -8.61 -4.75
N THR A 16 -11.85 -7.81 -4.90
CA THR A 16 -11.80 -6.54 -5.65
C THR A 16 -10.79 -5.58 -5.02
N PHE A 17 -10.76 -5.48 -3.68
CA PHE A 17 -9.81 -4.64 -2.96
C PHE A 17 -8.36 -5.08 -3.22
N CYS A 18 -8.08 -6.39 -3.21
CA CYS A 18 -6.77 -6.95 -3.54
C CYS A 18 -6.35 -6.64 -4.99
N ILE A 19 -7.27 -6.79 -5.95
CA ILE A 19 -7.00 -6.47 -7.37
C ILE A 19 -6.65 -4.97 -7.51
N ILE A 20 -7.43 -4.10 -6.89
CA ILE A 20 -7.16 -2.64 -6.89
C ILE A 20 -5.82 -2.35 -6.21
N GLY A 21 -5.53 -3.01 -5.09
CA GLY A 21 -4.24 -2.86 -4.40
C GLY A 21 -3.05 -3.32 -5.25
N GLY A 22 -3.22 -4.39 -6.03
CA GLY A 22 -2.23 -4.83 -7.02
C GLY A 22 -1.99 -3.77 -8.10
N PHE A 23 -3.05 -3.20 -8.68
CA PHE A 23 -2.92 -2.09 -9.62
C PHE A 23 -2.28 -0.86 -9.00
N ALA A 24 -2.63 -0.51 -7.76
CA ALA A 24 -2.03 0.60 -7.04
C ALA A 24 -0.53 0.39 -6.81
N TYR A 25 -0.12 -0.82 -6.47
CA TYR A 25 1.30 -1.20 -6.36
C TYR A 25 2.01 -1.04 -7.71
N LEU A 26 1.42 -1.53 -8.80
CA LEU A 26 2.00 -1.37 -10.15
C LEU A 26 2.08 0.10 -10.58
N ILE A 27 1.09 0.92 -10.26
CA ILE A 27 1.11 2.37 -10.49
C ILE A 27 2.27 3.01 -9.72
N HIS A 28 2.40 2.68 -8.43
CA HIS A 28 3.48 3.20 -7.59
C HIS A 28 4.86 2.84 -8.16
N GLN A 29 5.08 1.55 -8.47
CA GLN A 29 6.33 1.07 -9.05
C GLN A 29 6.58 1.65 -10.45
N GLY A 30 5.54 1.77 -11.27
CA GLY A 30 5.64 2.36 -12.61
C GLY A 30 6.07 3.83 -12.55
N ILE A 31 5.47 4.63 -11.68
CA ILE A 31 5.87 6.03 -11.47
C ILE A 31 7.29 6.10 -10.93
N TYR A 32 7.61 5.27 -9.93
CA TYR A 32 8.96 5.21 -9.38
C TYR A 32 10.02 4.87 -10.46
N LEU A 33 9.74 3.89 -11.32
CA LEU A 33 10.61 3.49 -12.42
C LEU A 33 10.72 4.57 -13.50
N LEU A 34 9.64 5.28 -13.82
CA LEU A 34 9.68 6.39 -14.77
C LEU A 34 10.61 7.50 -14.27
N TYR A 35 10.51 7.88 -13.00
CA TYR A 35 11.37 8.89 -12.41
C TYR A 35 12.84 8.43 -12.32
N THR A 36 13.10 7.15 -12.03
CA THR A 36 14.47 6.65 -11.87
C THR A 36 15.17 6.25 -13.17
N LYS A 37 14.47 5.70 -14.16
CA LYS A 37 15.07 5.20 -15.42
C LYS A 37 14.82 6.06 -16.66
N ALA A 38 13.65 6.69 -16.80
CA ALA A 38 13.30 7.40 -18.04
C ALA A 38 13.76 8.86 -18.04
N PHE A 39 13.89 9.48 -16.86
CA PHE A 39 14.25 10.89 -16.73
C PHE A 39 15.64 11.14 -16.10
N ASN A 40 16.44 10.10 -15.81
CA ASN A 40 17.75 10.20 -15.16
C ASN A 40 17.75 11.01 -13.84
N PHE A 41 16.64 11.03 -13.08
CA PHE A 41 16.56 11.68 -11.77
C PHE A 41 17.08 10.78 -10.63
N TYR A 42 18.04 9.89 -10.88
CA TYR A 42 18.77 9.19 -9.81
C TYR A 42 19.81 10.13 -9.18
N ASP A 43 19.32 11.26 -8.67
CA ASP A 43 20.00 12.07 -7.68
C ASP A 43 19.27 11.77 -6.36
N ASP A 44 19.97 11.30 -5.34
CA ASP A 44 19.41 10.98 -4.01
C ASP A 44 18.50 12.10 -3.48
N LYS A 45 18.72 13.34 -3.94
CA LYS A 45 17.91 14.52 -3.64
C LYS A 45 16.45 14.46 -4.14
N ASN A 46 16.15 13.69 -5.19
CA ASN A 46 14.83 13.62 -5.82
C ASN A 46 14.08 12.30 -5.56
N HIS A 47 14.74 11.32 -4.93
CA HIS A 47 14.14 10.04 -4.57
C HIS A 47 12.91 10.23 -3.66
N LEU A 48 13.04 11.02 -2.59
CA LEU A 48 11.94 11.31 -1.66
C LEU A 48 10.74 11.97 -2.36
N ARG A 49 10.99 12.90 -3.28
CA ARG A 49 9.94 13.59 -4.05
C ARG A 49 9.21 12.62 -4.98
N SER A 50 9.96 11.76 -5.67
CA SER A 50 9.41 10.77 -6.60
C SER A 50 8.55 9.75 -5.88
N THR A 51 9.02 9.23 -4.74
CA THR A 51 8.27 8.31 -3.87
C THR A 51 7.01 8.97 -3.32
N ALA A 52 7.07 10.23 -2.88
CA ALA A 52 5.91 10.96 -2.40
C ALA A 52 4.84 11.18 -3.50
N ILE A 53 5.26 11.52 -4.73
CA ILE A 53 4.35 11.69 -5.87
C ILE A 53 3.72 10.34 -6.25
N ALA A 54 4.53 9.28 -6.37
CA ALA A 54 4.06 7.93 -6.65
C ALA A 54 3.06 7.46 -5.59
N PHE A 55 3.34 7.75 -4.32
CA PHE A 55 2.46 7.43 -3.19
C PHE A 55 1.14 8.20 -3.27
N ALA A 56 1.17 9.51 -3.57
CA ALA A 56 -0.03 10.33 -3.68
C ALA A 56 -0.94 9.84 -4.82
N ILE A 57 -0.38 9.58 -6.00
CA ILE A 57 -1.14 9.11 -7.17
C ILE A 57 -1.73 7.72 -6.90
N ALA A 58 -0.94 6.79 -6.34
CA ALA A 58 -1.43 5.46 -5.99
C ALA A 58 -2.53 5.52 -4.92
N SER A 59 -2.40 6.39 -3.93
CA SER A 59 -3.41 6.63 -2.88
C SER A 59 -4.72 7.19 -3.45
N LEU A 60 -4.66 8.16 -4.36
CA LEU A 60 -5.83 8.71 -5.03
C LEU A 60 -6.55 7.65 -5.87
N PHE A 61 -5.82 6.92 -6.70
CA PHE A 61 -6.36 5.79 -7.47
C PHE A 61 -7.06 4.79 -6.53
N THR A 62 -6.37 4.40 -5.46
CA THR A 62 -6.87 3.42 -4.49
C THR A 62 -8.17 3.88 -3.83
N TYR A 63 -8.27 5.16 -3.46
CA TYR A 63 -9.48 5.72 -2.86
C TYR A 63 -10.67 5.66 -3.83
N PHE A 64 -10.52 6.22 -5.03
CA PHE A 64 -11.63 6.31 -5.99
C PHE A 64 -12.03 4.93 -6.52
N ALA A 65 -11.05 4.06 -6.82
CA ALA A 65 -11.32 2.72 -7.29
C ALA A 65 -12.06 1.90 -6.21
N ASN A 66 -11.66 1.96 -4.95
CA ASN A 66 -12.36 1.21 -3.90
C ASN A 66 -13.74 1.80 -3.58
N ALA A 67 -13.89 3.12 -3.56
CA ALA A 67 -15.18 3.75 -3.36
C ALA A 67 -16.20 3.26 -4.41
N LYS A 68 -15.78 3.22 -5.68
CA LYS A 68 -16.62 2.77 -6.80
C LYS A 68 -16.81 1.26 -6.87
N PHE A 69 -15.73 0.48 -6.88
CA PHE A 69 -15.78 -0.94 -7.25
C PHE A 69 -15.86 -1.89 -6.04
N THR A 70 -15.31 -1.50 -4.89
CA THR A 70 -15.28 -2.37 -3.69
C THR A 70 -16.48 -2.14 -2.78
N TYR A 71 -16.82 -0.87 -2.56
CA TYR A 71 -17.86 -0.46 -1.61
C TYR A 71 -19.13 0.06 -2.26
N ASP A 72 -19.09 0.40 -3.55
CA ASP A 72 -20.21 0.98 -4.30
C ASP A 72 -20.84 2.19 -3.58
N THR A 73 -19.99 3.13 -3.19
CA THR A 73 -20.36 4.33 -2.43
C THR A 73 -19.86 5.59 -3.13
N LYS A 74 -20.59 6.69 -2.97
CA LYS A 74 -20.14 8.00 -3.45
C LYS A 74 -18.98 8.51 -2.59
N ALA A 75 -17.93 9.00 -3.26
CA ALA A 75 -16.85 9.73 -2.62
C ALA A 75 -17.40 10.94 -1.83
N SER A 76 -16.80 11.21 -0.67
CA SER A 76 -17.21 12.32 0.20
C SER A 76 -16.02 12.83 0.99
N ASN A 77 -16.07 14.09 1.42
CA ASN A 77 -14.97 14.71 2.16
C ASN A 77 -14.61 13.94 3.43
N ASP A 78 -15.59 13.44 4.18
CA ASP A 78 -15.36 12.63 5.39
C ASP A 78 -14.60 11.33 5.08
N THR A 79 -15.05 10.55 4.08
CA THR A 79 -14.37 9.30 3.72
C THR A 79 -13.00 9.55 3.10
N ALA A 80 -12.82 10.67 2.38
CA ALA A 80 -11.53 11.07 1.83
C ALA A 80 -10.52 11.43 2.94
N ILE A 81 -10.90 12.28 3.90
CA ILE A 81 -10.05 12.67 5.04
C ILE A 81 -9.64 11.42 5.84
N LYS A 82 -10.60 10.55 6.18
CA LYS A 82 -10.29 9.30 6.90
C LYS A 82 -9.37 8.39 6.10
N SER A 83 -9.56 8.30 4.77
CA SER A 83 -8.68 7.50 3.91
C SER A 83 -7.27 8.08 3.83
N ILE A 84 -7.11 9.40 3.79
CA ILE A 84 -5.81 10.08 3.85
C ILE A 84 -5.05 9.70 5.13
N ILE A 85 -5.72 9.70 6.28
CA ILE A 85 -5.11 9.26 7.55
C ILE A 85 -4.64 7.81 7.45
N VAL A 86 -5.47 6.91 6.90
CA VAL A 86 -5.08 5.51 6.68
C VAL A 86 -3.86 5.40 5.77
N PHE A 87 -3.79 6.19 4.70
CA PHE A 87 -2.64 6.21 3.80
C PHE A 87 -1.38 6.70 4.51
N ILE A 88 -1.44 7.80 5.26
CA ILE A 88 -0.29 8.32 6.01
C ILE A 88 0.22 7.29 7.02
N LEU A 89 -0.68 6.66 7.78
CA LEU A 89 -0.30 5.60 8.72
C LEU A 89 0.31 4.40 8.00
N LYS A 90 -0.27 3.98 6.87
CA LYS A 90 0.28 2.92 6.03
C LYS A 90 1.70 3.26 5.59
N PHE A 91 1.95 4.49 5.13
CA PHE A 91 3.27 4.94 4.72
C PHE A 91 4.29 4.79 5.84
N PHE A 92 4.01 5.35 7.03
CA PHE A 92 4.92 5.24 8.17
C PHE A 92 5.16 3.79 8.62
N ILE A 93 4.12 2.94 8.61
CA ILE A 93 4.27 1.53 8.94
C ILE A 93 5.15 0.81 7.91
N THR A 94 4.91 1.02 6.61
CA THR A 94 5.70 0.40 5.55
C THR A 94 7.16 0.85 5.58
N GLU A 95 7.42 2.15 5.65
CA GLU A 95 8.78 2.68 5.68
C GLU A 95 9.51 2.30 6.97
N GLY A 96 8.83 2.41 8.12
CA GLY A 96 9.40 2.03 9.41
C GLY A 96 9.78 0.55 9.48
N LEU A 97 8.91 -0.34 8.98
CA LEU A 97 9.22 -1.77 8.89
C LEU A 97 10.34 -2.06 7.90
N THR A 98 10.36 -1.37 6.75
CA THR A 98 11.44 -1.51 5.76
C THR A 98 12.78 -1.15 6.37
N LEU A 99 12.89 0.04 6.98
CA LEU A 99 14.10 0.50 7.62
C LEU A 99 14.54 -0.42 8.77
N GLY A 100 13.61 -0.84 9.63
CA GLY A 100 13.91 -1.73 10.74
C GLY A 100 14.43 -3.10 10.29
N ILE A 101 13.78 -3.70 9.29
CA ILE A 101 14.21 -5.01 8.75
C ILE A 101 15.56 -4.87 8.04
N MET A 102 15.75 -3.85 7.21
CA MET A 102 17.02 -3.64 6.51
C MET A 102 18.17 -3.30 7.47
N ALA A 103 17.91 -2.61 8.58
CA ALA A 103 18.91 -2.38 9.62
C ALA A 103 19.37 -3.70 10.28
N ILE A 104 18.44 -4.60 10.58
CA ILE A 104 18.76 -5.95 11.10
C ILE A 104 19.56 -6.73 10.03
N MET A 105 19.14 -6.69 8.77
CA MET A 105 19.82 -7.39 7.68
C MET A 105 21.25 -6.88 7.51
N ASN A 106 21.45 -5.56 7.47
CA ASN A 106 22.77 -4.93 7.33
C ASN A 106 23.69 -5.20 8.53
N HIS A 107 23.15 -5.47 9.72
CA HIS A 107 23.95 -5.82 10.88
C HIS A 107 24.42 -7.28 10.87
N ASN A 108 23.64 -8.20 10.28
CA ASN A 108 23.86 -9.64 10.40
C ASN A 108 24.36 -10.32 9.11
N PHE A 109 24.22 -9.67 7.95
CA PHE A 109 24.51 -10.27 6.65
C PHE A 109 25.23 -9.27 5.74
N GLU A 110 26.06 -9.79 4.83
CA GLU A 110 26.64 -8.98 3.77
C GLU A 110 25.63 -8.81 2.63
N SER A 111 25.66 -7.66 1.95
CA SER A 111 24.78 -7.38 0.81
C SER A 111 24.94 -8.38 -0.36
N THR A 112 26.05 -9.12 -0.39
CA THR A 112 26.35 -10.18 -1.36
C THR A 112 25.63 -11.49 -1.07
N ASP A 113 25.20 -11.71 0.18
CA ASP A 113 24.55 -12.95 0.62
C ASP A 113 23.25 -13.21 -0.13
N LEU A 114 23.04 -14.48 -0.50
CA LEU A 114 21.83 -14.91 -1.21
C LEU A 114 20.57 -14.61 -0.38
N PHE A 115 20.63 -14.86 0.93
CA PHE A 115 19.52 -14.56 1.84
C PHE A 115 19.21 -13.07 1.90
N TYR A 116 20.24 -12.21 1.96
CA TYR A 116 20.07 -10.76 1.91
C TYR A 116 19.34 -10.31 0.66
N LYS A 117 19.80 -10.76 -0.51
CA LYS A 117 19.20 -10.42 -1.80
C LYS A 117 17.74 -10.88 -1.91
N ILE A 118 17.42 -12.07 -1.39
CA ILE A 118 16.04 -12.57 -1.36
C ILE A 118 15.17 -11.66 -0.51
N VAL A 119 15.64 -11.28 0.70
CA VAL A 119 14.89 -10.40 1.59
C VAL A 119 14.68 -9.03 0.94
N ASP A 120 15.73 -8.42 0.39
CA ASP A 120 15.67 -7.09 -0.25
C ASP A 120 14.65 -7.05 -1.40
N ILE A 121 14.60 -8.10 -2.23
CA ILE A 121 13.65 -8.21 -3.34
C ILE A 121 12.21 -8.47 -2.86
N LEU A 122 12.02 -9.35 -1.88
CA LEU A 122 10.68 -9.79 -1.45
C LEU A 122 10.04 -8.87 -0.41
N LEU A 123 10.83 -8.11 0.34
CA LEU A 123 10.37 -7.28 1.44
C LEU A 123 9.26 -6.28 1.01
N PRO A 124 9.39 -5.54 -0.10
CA PRO A 124 8.33 -4.63 -0.54
C PRO A 124 7.00 -5.34 -0.81
N LEU A 125 7.05 -6.55 -1.39
CA LEU A 125 5.87 -7.35 -1.68
C LEU A 125 5.21 -7.84 -0.38
N ILE A 126 6.01 -8.37 0.55
CA ILE A 126 5.52 -8.86 1.85
C ILE A 126 4.85 -7.73 2.64
N LEU A 127 5.50 -6.57 2.74
CA LEU A 127 4.96 -5.40 3.43
C LEU A 127 3.70 -4.86 2.75
N THR A 128 3.64 -4.91 1.42
CA THR A 128 2.42 -4.56 0.67
C THR A 128 1.27 -5.49 1.05
N CYS A 129 1.49 -6.80 1.10
CA CYS A 129 0.46 -7.77 1.50
C CYS A 129 -0.08 -7.50 2.91
N ILE A 130 0.82 -7.28 3.89
CA ILE A 130 0.44 -6.99 5.28
C ILE A 130 -0.37 -5.70 5.37
N THR A 131 0.15 -4.63 4.77
CA THR A 131 -0.51 -3.32 4.85
C THR A 131 -1.81 -3.25 4.06
N LEU A 132 -1.97 -4.02 2.99
CA LEU A 132 -3.22 -4.12 2.23
C LEU A 132 -4.34 -4.73 3.09
N ILE A 133 -4.03 -5.73 3.90
CA ILE A 133 -5.00 -6.31 4.85
C ILE A 133 -5.45 -5.27 5.87
N LEU A 134 -4.49 -4.54 6.47
CA LEU A 134 -4.79 -3.47 7.44
C LEU A 134 -5.63 -2.37 6.79
N GLN A 135 -5.28 -1.98 5.57
CA GLN A 135 -6.01 -0.98 4.80
C GLN A 135 -7.43 -1.43 4.48
N PHE A 136 -7.64 -2.70 4.13
CA PHE A 136 -8.98 -3.26 3.88
C PHE A 136 -9.85 -3.20 5.14
N ILE A 137 -9.29 -3.52 6.31
CA ILE A 137 -10.00 -3.43 7.59
C ILE A 137 -10.42 -1.98 7.85
N ALA A 138 -9.48 -1.04 7.71
CA ALA A 138 -9.76 0.38 7.90
C ALA A 138 -10.82 0.91 6.91
N PHE A 139 -10.73 0.53 5.63
CA PHE A 139 -11.68 0.95 4.61
C PHE A 139 -13.07 0.33 4.83
N ASN A 140 -13.15 -0.91 5.32
CA ASN A 140 -14.44 -1.46 5.74
C ASN A 140 -15.09 -0.61 6.84
N ILE A 141 -14.33 -0.15 7.83
CA ILE A 141 -14.85 0.71 8.90
C ILE A 141 -15.32 2.05 8.31
N ILE A 142 -14.50 2.68 7.45
CA ILE A 142 -14.80 3.99 6.86
C ILE A 142 -16.03 3.94 5.95
N PHE A 143 -16.10 2.96 5.05
CA PHE A 143 -17.12 2.93 4.00
C PHE A 143 -18.39 2.16 4.38
N LYS A 144 -18.31 1.08 5.18
CA LYS A 144 -19.53 0.35 5.60
C LYS A 144 -20.28 1.05 6.72
N SER A 145 -19.60 1.79 7.61
CA SER A 145 -20.28 2.57 8.66
C SER A 145 -21.25 3.62 8.08
N LYS A 146 -21.03 4.07 6.84
CA LYS A 146 -21.89 5.07 6.18
C LYS A 146 -23.16 4.48 5.56
N ASN A 147 -23.17 3.18 5.26
CA ASN A 147 -24.33 2.49 4.67
C ASN A 147 -25.29 1.90 5.73
N SER A 148 -25.00 2.07 7.02
CA SER A 148 -25.84 1.59 8.14
C SER A 148 -26.54 2.71 8.93
N ASN A 149 -26.42 3.96 8.46
CA ASN A 149 -27.22 5.11 8.89
C ASN A 149 -28.08 5.59 7.72
#